data_AF-A0AAX1U3Y8-F1
#
_entry.id   AF-A0AAX1U3Y8-F1
#
_cell.length_a   1.000
_cell.length_b   1.000
_cell.length_c   1.000
_cell.angle_alpha   90.00
_cell.angle_beta   90.00
_cell.angle_gamma   90.00
#
_symmetry.space_group_name_H-M   'P 1'
#
loop_
_entity.id
_entity.type
_entity.pdbx_description
1 polymer ?
#
loop_
_entity_poly.entity_id
_entity_poly.type
_entity_poly.pdbx_seq_one_letter_code
_entity_poly.pdbx_strand_id
1 'polypeptide(L)' 'MNQTKSKMHTLYFLIALYISIYIGNIVLDITDNFIQNIWIPRILGTITCAIMGLLFQKYWLSKYA' A
#
# COMPACT_ATOMS: atom_id res chain seq x y z
N MET A 1 -20.61 14.83 -17.35
CA MET A 1 -20.07 15.04 -15.99
C MET A 1 -19.50 13.76 -15.34
N ASN A 2 -19.10 12.73 -16.11
CA ASN A 2 -18.65 11.43 -15.58
C ASN A 2 -17.13 11.20 -15.60
N GLN A 3 -16.36 12.05 -16.28
CA GLN A 3 -14.90 11.92 -16.39
C GLN A 3 -14.17 12.33 -15.09
N THR A 4 -14.73 13.28 -14.33
CA THR A 4 -14.14 13.79 -13.09
C THR A 4 -14.21 12.78 -11.94
N LYS A 5 -15.30 12.01 -11.82
CA LYS A 5 -15.43 10.95 -10.80
C LYS A 5 -14.39 9.84 -10.99
N SER A 6 -14.14 9.43 -12.24
CA SER A 6 -13.13 8.41 -12.57
C SER A 6 -11.71 8.90 -12.26
N LYS A 7 -11.37 10.14 -12.64
CA LYS A 7 -10.06 10.75 -12.31
C LYS A 7 -9.81 10.86 -10.81
N MET A 8 -10.83 11.21 -10.03
CA MET A 8 -10.76 11.24 -8.57
C MET A 8 -10.47 9.84 -8.01
N HIS A 9 -11.17 8.80 -8.49
CA HIS A 9 -10.89 7.41 -8.11
C HIS A 9 -9.46 6.97 -8.45
N THR A 10 -8.95 7.35 -9.62
CA THR A 10 -7.55 7.04 -10.02
C THR A 10 -6.53 7.75 -9.12
N LEU A 11 -6.76 9.01 -8.78
CA LEU A 11 -5.91 9.76 -7.85
C LEU A 11 -5.91 9.11 -6.45
N TYR A 12 -7.09 8.75 -5.93
CA TYR A 12 -7.19 8.04 -4.64
C TYR A 12 -6.48 6.69 -4.67
N PHE A 13 -6.58 5.95 -5.77
CA PHE A 13 -5.86 4.69 -5.94
C PHE A 13 -4.33 4.90 -5.95
N LEU A 14 -3.84 5.90 -6.67
CA LEU A 14 -2.41 6.24 -6.71
C LEU A 14 -1.88 6.67 -5.33
N ILE A 15 -2.66 7.45 -4.59
CA ILE A 15 -2.31 7.87 -3.22
C ILE A 15 -2.26 6.65 -2.28
N ALA A 16 -3.26 5.78 -2.34
CA ALA A 16 -3.29 4.55 -1.56
C ALA A 16 -2.10 3.64 -1.87
N LEU A 17 -1.76 3.49 -3.14
CA LEU A 17 -0.62 2.71 -3.61
C LEU A 17 0.70 3.31 -3.13
N TYR A 18 0.85 4.64 -3.19
CA TYR A 18 2.04 5.33 -2.69
C TYR A 18 2.21 5.16 -1.17
N ILE A 19 1.14 5.31 -0.38
CA ILE A 19 1.15 5.11 1.06
C ILE A 19 1.50 3.66 1.41
N SER A 20 0.94 2.69 0.68
CA SER A 20 1.22 1.27 0.88
C SER A 20 2.70 0.93 0.64
N ILE A 21 3.27 1.43 -0.47
CA ILE A 21 4.69 1.26 -0.79
C ILE A 21 5.56 1.92 0.28
N TYR A 22 5.21 3.13 0.71
CA TYR A 22 5.97 3.85 1.74
C TYR A 22 6.00 3.10 3.07
N ILE A 23 4.86 2.57 3.53
CA ILE A 23 4.78 1.76 4.76
C ILE A 23 5.60 0.48 4.61
N GLY A 24 5.47 -0.24 3.49
CA GLY A 24 6.26 -1.44 3.22
C GLY A 24 7.76 -1.16 3.22
N ASN A 25 8.18 0.01 2.72
CA ASN A 25 9.58 0.41 2.70
C ASN A 25 10.11 0.80 4.09
N ILE A 26 9.30 1.47 4.92
CA ILE A 26 9.65 1.72 6.34
C ILE A 26 9.83 0.39 7.09
N VAL A 27 8.90 -0.56 6.89
CA VAL A 27 9.02 -1.88 7.51
C VAL A 27 10.28 -2.58 7.04
N LEU A 28 10.63 -2.48 5.75
CA LEU A 28 11.86 -3.03 5.21
C LEU A 28 13.09 -2.43 5.90
N ASP A 29 13.16 -1.09 6.00
CA ASP A 29 14.29 -0.36 6.59
C ASP A 29 14.47 -0.71 8.09
N ILE A 30 13.37 -0.77 8.84
CA ILE A 30 13.39 -1.20 10.24
C ILE A 30 13.86 -2.65 10.35
N THR A 31 13.36 -3.55 9.49
CA THR A 31 13.67 -4.98 9.59
C THR A 31 15.10 -5.29 9.11
N ASP A 32 15.63 -4.53 8.15
CA ASP A 32 17.02 -4.65 7.65
C ASP A 32 18.04 -4.34 8.75
N ASN A 33 17.74 -3.37 9.63
CA ASN A 33 18.57 -3.05 10.78
C ASN A 33 18.61 -4.15 11.87
N PHE A 34 17.62 -5.06 11.90
CA PHE A 34 17.52 -6.13 12.90
C PHE A 34 17.83 -7.52 12.35
N ILE A 35 17.66 -7.75 11.05
CA ILE A 35 17.73 -9.07 10.43
C ILE A 35 18.80 -9.06 9.33
N GLN A 36 19.94 -9.70 9.59
CA GLN A 36 21.03 -9.84 8.61
C GLN A 36 20.63 -10.55 7.30
N ASN A 37 19.51 -11.26 7.29
CA ASN A 37 19.02 -11.96 6.10
C ASN A 37 18.06 -11.09 5.28
N ILE A 38 18.56 -10.55 4.16
CA ILE A 38 17.85 -9.64 3.23
C ILE A 38 16.51 -10.20 2.68
N TRP A 39 16.32 -11.52 2.68
CA TRP A 39 15.10 -12.15 2.14
C TRP A 39 13.89 -11.99 3.07
N ILE A 40 14.11 -11.97 4.39
CA ILE A 40 13.04 -11.90 5.39
C ILE A 40 12.35 -10.52 5.41
N PRO A 41 13.08 -9.38 5.47
CA PRO A 41 12.51 -8.05 5.33
C PRO A 41 11.67 -7.93 4.06
N ARG A 42 12.19 -8.42 2.93
CA ARG A 42 11.49 -8.32 1.63
C ARG A 42 10.15 -9.01 1.66
N ILE A 43 10.09 -10.25 2.13
CA ILE A 43 8.83 -11.00 2.22
C ILE A 43 7.84 -10.28 3.15
N LEU A 44 8.30 -9.77 4.30
CA LEU A 44 7.45 -9.01 5.23
C LEU A 44 6.92 -7.71 4.59
N GLY A 45 7.77 -6.98 3.87
CA GLY A 45 7.42 -5.77 3.13
C GLY A 45 6.37 -6.04 2.05
N THR A 46 6.50 -7.12 1.29
CA THR A 46 5.50 -7.48 0.26
C THR A 46 4.16 -7.88 0.87
N ILE A 47 4.18 -8.64 1.97
CA ILE A 47 2.96 -9.07 2.68
C ILE A 47 2.24 -7.86 3.27
N THR A 48 2.96 -6.97 3.95
CA THR A 48 2.37 -5.75 4.53
C THR A 48 1.81 -4.84 3.45
N CYS A 49 2.50 -4.67 2.32
CA CYS A 49 2.01 -3.90 1.18
C CYS A 49 0.72 -4.50 0.56
N ALA A 50 0.64 -5.84 0.45
CA ALA A 50 -0.55 -6.52 -0.07
C ALA A 50 -1.75 -6.41 0.90
N ILE A 51 -1.53 -6.54 2.21
CA ILE A 51 -2.57 -6.38 3.23
C ILE A 51 -3.10 -4.95 3.24
N MET A 52 -2.22 -3.96 3.14
CA MET A 52 -2.62 -2.55 3.12
C MET A 52 -3.39 -2.18 1.85
N GLY A 53 -3.00 -2.73 0.71
CA GLY A 53 -3.76 -2.62 -0.54
C GLY A 53 -5.18 -3.20 -0.44
N LEU A 54 -5.31 -4.38 0.16
CA LEU A 54 -6.62 -5.03 0.39
C LEU A 54 -7.49 -4.24 1.39
N LEU A 55 -6.89 -3.72 2.47
CA LEU A 55 -7.59 -2.86 3.44
C LEU A 55 -8.07 -1.57 2.77
N PHE A 56 -7.23 -0.92 1.96
CA PHE A 56 -7.62 0.27 1.23
C PHE A 56 -8.76 -0.01 0.25
N GLN A 57 -8.69 -1.11 -0.49
CA GLN A 57 -9.77 -1.53 -1.37
C GLN A 57 -11.06 -1.79 -0.58
N LYS A 58 -11.00 -2.48 0.56
CA LYS A 58 -12.19 -2.84 1.32
C LYS A 58 -12.80 -1.64 2.06
N TYR A 59 -12.01 -0.75 2.64
CA TYR A 59 -12.51 0.38 3.44
C TYR A 59 -12.77 1.64 2.61
N TRP A 60 -11.98 1.90 1.58
CA TRP A 60 -12.11 3.11 0.77
C TRP A 60 -13.07 2.89 -0.41
N LEU A 61 -12.90 1.82 -1.20
CA LEU A 61 -13.83 1.56 -2.30
C LEU A 61 -15.23 1.17 -1.80
N SER A 62 -15.38 0.41 -0.71
CA SER A 62 -16.73 0.08 -0.21
C SER A 62 -17.49 1.28 0.38
N LYS A 63 -16.80 2.37 0.72
CA LYS A 63 -17.43 3.58 1.27
C LYS A 63 -17.73 4.64 0.20
N TYR A 64 -17.07 4.56 -0.95
CA TYR A 64 -17.20 5.51 -2.06
C TYR A 64 -17.76 4.90 -3.37
N ALA A 65 -17.95 3.58 -3.44
CA ALA A 65 -18.71 2.89 -4.49
C ALA A 65 -20.20 2.87 -4.15
#